data_AF-A0A5E5Q816-F1
#
_entry.id   AF-A0A5E5Q816-F1
#
_cell.length_a   1.000
_cell.length_b   1.000
_cell.length_c   1.000
_cell.angle_alpha   90.00
_cell.angle_beta   90.00
_cell.angle_gamma   90.00
#
_symmetry.space_group_name_H-M   'P 1'
#
loop_
_entity.id
_entity.type
_entity.pdbx_description
1 polymer ?
#
loop_
_entity_poly.entity_id
_entity_poly.type
_entity_poly.pdbx_seq_one_letter_code
_entity_poly.pdbx_strand_id
1 'polypeptide(L)' 'MTSLEPYQQTYTYDTGNNLTNLSHQANGSAWQQTLTIHPNSNRGTENNNQNNFDANGNLL' A
#
# COMPACT_ATOMS: atom_id res chain seq x y z
N MET A 1 27.04 -4.44 -11.83
CA MET A 1 26.14 -5.55 -12.18
C MET A 1 25.21 -5.74 -10.99
N THR A 2 23.91 -5.50 -11.12
CA THR A 2 22.95 -5.75 -10.04
C THR A 2 22.68 -7.25 -9.98
N SER A 3 22.95 -7.88 -8.83
CA SER A 3 22.58 -9.28 -8.59
C SER A 3 21.06 -9.34 -8.47
N LEU A 4 20.42 -10.20 -9.27
CA LEU A 4 19.02 -10.54 -9.03
C LEU A 4 18.97 -11.46 -7.81
N GLU A 5 18.05 -11.19 -6.89
CA GLU A 5 17.77 -12.05 -5.73
C GLU A 5 16.28 -12.40 -5.67
N PRO A 6 15.93 -13.59 -5.16
CA PRO A 6 14.54 -13.92 -4.90
C PRO A 6 14.01 -13.07 -3.74
N TYR A 7 12.73 -12.75 -3.80
CA TYR A 7 12.01 -12.07 -2.72
C TYR A 7 10.65 -12.74 -2.51
N GLN A 8 10.06 -12.49 -1.35
CA GLN A 8 8.67 -12.83 -1.03
C GLN A 8 7.91 -11.55 -0.73
N GLN A 9 6.65 -11.49 -1.17
CA GLN A 9 5.72 -10.44 -0.79
C GLN A 9 4.49 -11.03 -0.10
N THR A 10 4.04 -10.35 0.96
CA THR A 10 2.82 -10.68 1.68
C THR A 10 1.87 -9.48 1.61
N TYR A 11 0.63 -9.75 1.23
CA TYR A 11 -0.42 -8.75 1.04
C TYR A 11 -1.50 -8.95 2.11
N THR A 12 -1.87 -7.87 2.79
CA THR A 12 -2.99 -7.85 3.74
C THR A 12 -4.13 -7.03 3.16
N TYR A 13 -5.34 -7.58 3.22
CA TYR A 13 -6.54 -6.94 2.74
C TYR A 13 -7.52 -6.71 3.90
N ASP A 14 -8.29 -5.62 3.84
CA ASP A 14 -9.44 -5.43 4.72
C ASP A 14 -10.66 -6.25 4.25
N THR A 15 -11.77 -6.17 5.00
CA THR A 15 -13.02 -6.85 4.65
C THR A 15 -13.70 -6.28 3.39
N GLY A 16 -13.28 -5.11 2.93
CA GLY A 16 -13.71 -4.46 1.69
C GLY A 16 -12.86 -4.81 0.47
N ASN A 17 -11.87 -5.71 0.63
CA ASN A 17 -10.88 -6.10 -0.38
C ASN A 17 -9.89 -4.99 -0.78
N ASN A 18 -9.69 -3.97 0.05
CA ASN A 18 -8.64 -2.99 -0.18
C ASN A 18 -7.30 -3.51 0.36
N LEU A 19 -6.21 -3.32 -0.39
CA LEU A 19 -4.86 -3.59 0.10
C LEU A 19 -4.53 -2.59 1.21
N THR A 20 -4.21 -3.07 2.41
CA THR A 20 -3.86 -2.25 3.57
C THR A 20 -2.37 -2.32 3.92
N ASN A 21 -1.73 -3.44 3.62
CA ASN A 21 -0.29 -3.61 3.86
C ASN A 21 0.35 -4.50 2.78
N LEU A 22 1.49 -4.03 2.27
CA LEU A 22 2.42 -4.80 1.45
C LEU A 22 3.75 -4.92 2.20
N SER A 23 4.12 -6.15 2.55
CA SER A 23 5.44 -6.45 3.11
C SER A 23 6.29 -7.11 2.04
N HIS A 24 7.48 -6.55 1.81
CA HIS A 24 8.50 -7.10 0.92
C HIS A 24 9.69 -7.58 1.73
N GLN A 25 10.12 -8.81 1.45
CA GLN A 25 11.27 -9.43 2.08
C GLN A 25 12.19 -10.05 1.02
N ALA A 26 13.41 -9.53 0.92
CA ALA A 26 14.55 -10.14 0.25
C ALA A 26 15.74 -10.18 1.22
N ASN A 27 16.86 -10.79 0.85
CA ASN A 27 18.05 -10.79 1.72
C ASN A 27 18.73 -9.42 1.72
N GLY A 28 18.75 -8.73 0.58
CA GLY A 28 19.38 -7.42 0.43
C GLY A 28 18.47 -6.23 0.76
N SER A 29 17.15 -6.41 0.82
CA SER A 29 16.21 -5.33 1.11
C SER A 29 14.91 -5.86 1.72
N ALA A 30 14.46 -5.20 2.78
CA ALA A 30 13.17 -5.43 3.39
C ALA A 30 12.47 -4.09 3.61
N TRP A 31 11.21 -3.99 3.19
CA TRP A 31 10.42 -2.77 3.34
C TRP A 31 8.94 -3.11 3.48
N GLN A 32 8.18 -2.15 3.99
CA GLN A 32 6.74 -2.25 4.12
C GLN A 32 6.09 -0.98 3.58
N GLN A 33 4.93 -1.16 2.96
CA GLN A 33 4.07 -0.10 2.47
C GLN A 33 2.70 -0.28 3.12
N THR A 34 2.29 0.73 3.89
CA THR A 34 0.98 0.77 4.54
C THR A 34 0.09 1.77 3.80
N LEU A 35 -1.12 1.34 3.46
CA LEU A 35 -2.15 2.18 2.85
C LEU A 35 -3.21 2.50 3.90
N THR A 36 -3.48 3.79 4.09
CA THR A 36 -4.58 4.23 4.96
C THR A 36 -5.86 4.28 4.13
N ILE A 37 -6.81 3.39 4.43
CA ILE A 37 -8.12 3.36 3.76
C ILE A 37 -9.11 4.24 4.51
N HIS A 38 -9.89 5.02 3.77
CA HIS A 38 -10.89 5.92 4.32
C HIS A 38 -12.06 5.11 4.93
N PRO A 39 -12.58 5.46 6.11
CA PRO A 39 -13.55 4.61 6.83
C PRO A 39 -14.88 4.38 6.08
N ASN A 40 -15.26 5.28 5.17
CA ASN A 40 -16.56 5.26 4.49
C ASN A 40 -16.44 5.08 2.96
N SER A 41 -15.29 4.66 2.43
CA SER A 41 -15.08 4.46 0.99
C SER A 41 -13.82 3.65 0.70
N ASN A 42 -13.67 3.09 -0.49
CA ASN A 42 -12.47 2.35 -0.93
C ASN A 42 -11.30 3.26 -1.37
N ARG A 43 -11.24 4.48 -0.84
CA ARG A 43 -10.20 5.45 -1.15
C ARG A 43 -9.06 5.26 -0.17
N GLY A 44 -7.84 5.15 -0.66
CA GLY A 44 -6.67 5.11 0.21
C GLY A 44 -5.41 5.52 -0.51
N THR A 45 -4.46 6.04 0.27
CA THR A 45 -3.14 6.45 -0.22
C THR A 45 -2.05 5.97 0.71
N GLU A 46 -0.84 5.91 0.16
CA GLU A 46 0.36 5.77 0.94
C GLU A 46 0.71 7.13 1.57
N ASN A 47 1.14 7.10 2.83
CA ASN A 47 1.38 8.25 3.71
C ASN A 47 0.10 8.87 4.30
N ASN A 48 0.11 8.99 5.63
CA ASN A 48 -0.91 9.63 6.49
C ASN A 48 -1.22 11.11 6.17
N ASN A 49 -0.71 11.66 5.05
CA ASN A 49 -1.07 12.98 4.58
C ASN A 49 -2.40 12.88 3.85
N GLN A 50 -3.40 13.50 4.50
CA GLN A 50 -4.72 13.87 4.00
C GLN A 50 -5.07 13.20 2.68
N ASN A 51 -5.81 12.10 2.78
CA ASN A 51 -6.58 11.44 1.73
C ASN A 51 -7.38 12.46 0.88
N ASN A 52 -6.69 13.27 0.06
CA ASN A 52 -7.24 14.43 -0.60
C ASN A 52 -7.76 13.96 -1.95
N PHE A 53 -9.01 13.54 -1.93
CA PHE A 53 -9.75 13.24 -3.14
C PHE A 53 -10.65 14.42 -3.47
N ASP A 54 -10.74 14.77 -4.75
CA ASP A 54 -11.78 15.69 -5.22
C ASP A 54 -13.18 15.06 -5.09
N ALA A 55 -14.22 15.84 -5.35
CA ALA A 55 -15.61 15.39 -5.22
C ALA A 55 -15.98 14.21 -6.14
N ASN A 56 -15.29 14.06 -7.28
CA ASN A 56 -15.49 12.95 -8.22
C ASN A 56 -14.68 11.72 -7.82
N GLY A 57 -13.62 11.94 -7.07
CA GLY A 57 -12.81 10.93 -6.50
C GLY A 57 -11.41 10.76 -7.04
N ASN A 58 -10.89 11.76 -7.71
CA ASN A 58 -9.52 11.74 -8.18
C ASN A 58 -8.61 12.16 -7.02
N LEU A 59 -7.45 11.52 -6.90
CA LEU A 59 -6.42 11.93 -5.96
C LEU A 59 -5.83 13.28 -6.40
N LEU A 60 -5.69 14.21 -5.46
CA LEU A 60 -5.15 15.57 -5.66
C LEU A 60 -3.67 15.66 -5.29
#